data_AF-A0A0P0P0X5-F1
#
_entry.id   AF-A0A0P0P0X5-F1
#
_cell.length_a   1.000
_cell.length_b   1.000
_cell.length_c   1.000
_cell.angle_alpha   90.00
_cell.angle_beta   90.00
_cell.angle_gamma   90.00
#
_symmetry.space_group_name_H-M   'P 1'
#
loop_
_entity.id
_entity.type
_entity.pdbx_description
1 polymer ?
#
loop_
_entity_poly.entity_id
_entity_poly.type
_entity_poly.pdbx_seq_one_letter_code
_entity_poly.pdbx_strand_id
1 'polypeptide(L)' 'MPTRTEHIFEAERLERQAEIADNAHARAALRRMAQASRGAAALVGMIEASEDKVATAGL' A
#
# COMPACT_ATOMS: atom_id res chain seq x y z
N MET A 1 -1.90 -8.28 -11.10
CA MET A 1 -1.90 -7.88 -9.68
C MET A 1 -1.51 -6.41 -9.62
N PRO A 2 -2.22 -5.56 -8.86
CA PRO A 2 -1.77 -4.20 -8.64
C PRO A 2 -0.35 -4.20 -8.08
N THR A 3 0.47 -3.29 -8.59
CA THR A 3 1.89 -3.17 -8.25
C THR A 3 2.08 -2.57 -6.87
N ARG A 4 3.26 -2.79 -6.27
CA ARG A 4 3.63 -2.15 -5.00
C ARG A 4 3.39 -0.63 -5.02
N THR A 5 3.74 0.02 -6.13
CA THR A 5 3.62 1.48 -6.29
C THR A 5 2.16 1.93 -6.29
N GLU A 6 1.26 1.20 -6.94
CA GLU A 6 -0.18 1.50 -6.93
C GLU A 6 -0.75 1.45 -5.50
N HIS A 7 -0.33 0.47 -4.70
CA HIS A 7 -0.72 0.37 -3.29
C HIS A 7 -0.17 1.49 -2.42
N ILE A 8 1.05 1.98 -2.70
CA ILE A 8 1.61 3.15 -2.01
C ILE A 8 0.81 4.41 -2.37
N PHE A 9 0.56 4.63 -3.65
CA PHE A 9 -0.18 5.81 -4.13
C PHE A 9 -1.59 5.87 -3.55
N GLU A 10 -2.29 4.73 -3.51
CA GLU A 10 -3.63 4.65 -2.91
C GLU A 10 -3.58 4.93 -1.40
N ALA A 11 -2.55 4.47 -0.68
CA ALA A 11 -2.39 4.79 0.73
C ALA A 11 -2.23 6.30 0.97
N GLU A 12 -1.37 6.98 0.20
CA GLU A 12 -1.18 8.43 0.31
C GLU A 12 -2.43 9.22 -0.05
N ARG A 13 -3.18 8.75 -1.05
CA ARG A 13 -4.45 9.34 -1.45
C ARG A 13 -5.48 9.25 -0.32
N LEU A 14 -5.59 8.09 0.34
CA LEU A 14 -6.49 7.87 1.47
C LEU A 14 -6.08 8.70 2.70
N GLU A 15 -4.79 8.90 2.94
CA GLU A 15 -4.31 9.79 4.02
C GLU A 15 -4.65 11.26 3.76
N ARG A 16 -4.41 11.76 2.55
CA ARG A 16 -4.82 13.11 2.15
C ARG A 16 -6.33 13.31 2.30
N GLN A 17 -7.13 12.30 1.94
CA GLN A 17 -8.58 12.35 2.16
C GLN A 17 -8.93 12.38 3.66
N ALA A 18 -8.19 11.67 4.51
CA ALA A 18 -8.42 11.67 5.95
C ALA A 18 -8.10 13.03 6.60
N GLU A 19 -7.10 13.75 6.08
CA GLU A 19 -6.73 15.09 6.55
C GLU A 19 -7.84 16.12 6.32
N ILE A 20 -8.50 16.06 5.17
CA ILE A 20 -9.58 16.99 4.80
C ILE A 20 -10.98 16.50 5.22
N ALA A 21 -11.10 15.28 5.74
CA ALA A 21 -12.38 14.73 6.17
C ALA A 21 -12.86 15.43 7.45
N ASP A 22 -14.04 16.04 7.37
CA ASP A 22 -14.70 16.74 8.49
C ASP A 22 -15.32 15.77 9.51
N ASN A 23 -15.67 14.55 9.08
CA ASN A 23 -16.23 13.52 9.94
C ASN A 23 -15.14 12.62 10.55
N ALA A 24 -15.12 12.52 11.89
CA ALA A 24 -14.22 11.64 12.63
C ALA A 24 -14.34 10.17 12.23
N HIS A 25 -15.54 9.68 11.92
CA HIS A 25 -15.75 8.30 11.47
C HIS A 25 -15.16 8.06 10.08
N ALA A 26 -15.38 9.01 9.15
CA ALA A 26 -14.80 8.95 7.81
C ALA A 26 -13.26 9.01 7.87
N ARG A 27 -12.70 9.89 8.70
CA ARG A 27 -11.25 9.97 8.94
C ARG A 27 -10.67 8.64 9.46
N ALA A 28 -11.35 8.01 10.42
CA ALA A 28 -10.93 6.72 10.95
C ALA A 28 -10.99 5.61 9.90
N ALA A 29 -12.05 5.57 9.08
CA ALA A 29 -12.18 4.62 7.98
C ALA A 29 -11.06 4.80 6.93
N LEU A 30 -10.84 6.04 6.48
CA LEU A 30 -9.80 6.38 5.50
C LEU A 30 -8.39 6.00 6.00
N ARG A 31 -8.08 6.25 7.27
CA ARG A 31 -6.79 5.83 7.87
C ARG A 31 -6.62 4.31 7.90
N ARG A 32 -7.69 3.57 8.23
CA ARG A 32 -7.64 2.09 8.19
C ARG A 32 -7.43 1.57 6.78
N MET A 33 -8.08 2.17 5.79
CA MET A 33 -7.88 1.81 4.39
C MET A 33 -6.46 2.15 3.92
N ALA A 34 -5.92 3.31 4.30
CA ALA A 34 -4.55 3.68 3.99
C ALA A 34 -3.54 2.69 4.57
N GLN A 35 -3.74 2.28 5.83
CA GLN A 35 -2.92 1.27 6.49
C GLN A 35 -3.01 -0.08 5.79
N ALA A 36 -4.21 -0.52 5.39
CA ALA A 36 -4.40 -1.76 4.64
C ALA A 36 -3.66 -1.71 3.30
N SER A 37 -3.71 -0.58 2.58
CA SER A 37 -3.01 -0.39 1.32
C SER A 37 -1.48 -0.41 1.50
N ARG A 38 -0.94 0.20 2.57
CA ARG A 38 0.49 0.07 2.91
C ARG A 38 0.88 -1.37 3.24
N GLY A 39 0.03 -2.09 3.95
CA GLY A 39 0.22 -3.52 4.22
C GLY A 39 0.31 -4.33 2.93
N ALA A 40 -0.59 -4.08 1.98
CA ALA A 40 -0.55 -4.70 0.66
C ALA A 40 0.74 -4.34 -0.10
N ALA A 41 1.15 -3.06 -0.10
CA ALA A 41 2.42 -2.64 -0.71
C ALA A 41 3.64 -3.36 -0.12
N ALA A 42 3.67 -3.54 1.20
CA ALA A 42 4.76 -4.27 1.86
C ALA A 42 4.79 -5.73 1.42
N LEU A 43 3.63 -6.40 1.37
CA LEU A 43 3.52 -7.79 0.94
C LEU A 43 3.92 -7.96 -0.54
N VAL A 44 3.41 -7.10 -1.42
CA VAL A 44 3.77 -7.13 -2.85
C VAL A 44 5.27 -6.88 -3.02
N GLY A 45 5.85 -5.93 -2.29
CA GLY A 45 7.31 -5.70 -2.33
C GLY A 45 8.14 -6.88 -1.83
N MET A 46 7.66 -7.63 -0.85
CA MET A 46 8.33 -8.87 -0.40
C MET A 46 8.24 -9.98 -1.45
N ILE A 47 7.11 -10.08 -2.16
CA ILE A 47 6.93 -11.04 -3.25
C ILE A 47 7.84 -10.68 -4.42
N GLU A 48 7.79 -9.42 -4.90
CA GLU A 48 8.63 -8.90 -5.97
C GLU A 48 10.14 -9.12 -5.66
N ALA A 49 10.58 -8.82 -4.44
CA ALA A 49 11.96 -9.04 -4.02
C ALA A 49 12.34 -10.53 -3.89
N SER A 50 11.38 -11.42 -3.67
CA SER A 50 11.62 -12.86 -3.62
C SER A 50 11.75 -13.43 -5.04
N GLU A 51 10.94 -12.96 -5.99
CA GLU A 51 11.01 -13.35 -7.40
C GLU A 51 12.33 -12.90 -8.04
N ASP A 52 12.78 -11.67 -7.75
CA ASP A 52 14.04 -11.12 -8.28
C ASP A 52 15.28 -11.89 -7.76
N LYS A 53 15.21 -12.37 -6.51
CA LYS A 53 16.25 -13.25 -5.93
C LYS A 53 16.28 -14.64 -6.56
N VAL A 54 15.13 -15.18 -6.96
CA VAL A 54 15.08 -16.47 -7.68
C VAL A 54 15.62 -16.32 -9.11
N ALA A 55 15.34 -15.20 -9.78
CA ALA A 55 15.86 -14.90 -11.11
C ALA A 55 17.38 -14.69 -11.14
N THR A 56 17.95 -14.08 -10.10
CA THR A 56 19.40 -13.82 -9.99
C THR A 56 20.22 -15.01 -9.47
N ALA A 57 19.61 -15.97 -8.78
CA ALA A 57 20.28 -17.18 -8.29
C ALA A 57 20.38 -18.32 -9.33
N GLY A 58 19.80 -18.13 -10.52
CA GLY A 58 19.80 -19.10 -11.64
C GLY A 58 20.84 -18.83 -12.74
N LEU A 59 21.75 -17.87 -12.54
CA LEU A 59 22.87 -17.52 -13.43
C LEU A 59 24.22 -17.84 -12.76
#